data_AF-A0A7Y1ZHG8-F1
#
_entry.id   AF-A0A7Y1ZHG8-F1
#
_cell.length_a   1.000
_cell.length_b   1.000
_cell.length_c   1.000
_cell.angle_alpha   90.00
_cell.angle_beta   90.00
_cell.angle_gamma   90.00
#
_symmetry.space_group_name_H-M   'P 1'
#
loop_
_entity.id
_entity.type
_entity.pdbx_description
1 polymer ?
#
loop_
_entity_poly.entity_id
_entity_poly.type
_entity_poly.pdbx_seq_one_letter_code
_entity_poly.pdbx_strand_id
1 'polypeptide(L)' 'MENWIIDAVGLTGTALVVLAYYLLQLERIHPNSLGYNVINLAGAGLLLFSL' A
#
# COMPACT_ATOMS: atom_id res chain seq x y z
N MET A 1 3.56 -20.36 -15.56
CA MET A 1 4.72 -19.45 -15.48
C MET A 1 4.44 -18.55 -14.30
N GLU A 2 5.27 -18.64 -13.26
CA GLU A 2 5.25 -17.71 -12.14
C GLU A 2 5.62 -16.33 -12.68
N ASN A 3 4.72 -15.37 -12.54
CA ASN A 3 4.92 -14.04 -13.11
C ASN A 3 5.49 -13.15 -12.01
N TRP A 4 6.79 -13.32 -11.75
CA TRP A 4 7.53 -12.66 -10.67
C TRP A 4 7.33 -11.14 -10.60
N ILE A 5 6.97 -10.50 -11.73
CA ILE A 5 6.60 -9.09 -11.81
C ILE A 5 5.31 -8.81 -11.04
N ILE A 6 4.28 -9.66 -11.24
CA ILE A 6 2.99 -9.57 -10.56
C ILE A 6 3.20 -9.79 -9.05
N ASP A 7 4.02 -10.77 -8.66
CA ASP A 7 4.34 -11.03 -7.26
C ASP A 7 5.08 -9.84 -6.60
N ALA A 8 6.05 -9.25 -7.32
CA ALA A 8 6.78 -8.07 -6.83
C ALA A 8 5.86 -6.85 -6.70
N VAL A 9 4.89 -6.67 -7.61
CA VAL A 9 3.88 -5.62 -7.53
C VAL A 9 2.97 -5.84 -6.30
N GLY A 10 2.52 -7.08 -6.06
CA GLY A 10 1.71 -7.41 -4.88
C GLY A 10 2.46 -7.20 -3.56
N LEU A 11 3.73 -7.58 -3.50
CA LEU A 11 4.58 -7.34 -2.33
C LEU A 11 4.77 -5.84 -2.08
N THR A 12 4.99 -5.06 -3.14
CA THR A 12 5.11 -3.60 -3.05
C THR A 12 3.82 -2.96 -2.57
N GLY A 13 2.66 -3.40 -3.09
CA GLY A 13 1.35 -2.96 -2.66
C GLY A 13 1.10 -3.26 -1.17
N THR A 14 1.44 -4.47 -0.74
CA THR A 14 1.38 -4.88 0.68
C THR A 14 2.24 -3.96 1.55
N ALA A 15 3.49 -3.71 1.15
CA ALA A 15 4.40 -2.85 1.90
C ALA A 15 3.88 -1.41 2.03
N LEU A 16 3.28 -0.84 0.98
CA LEU A 16 2.68 0.51 1.03
C LEU A 16 1.49 0.59 1.99
N VAL A 17 0.59 -0.40 1.96
CA VAL A 17 -0.56 -0.44 2.88
C VAL A 17 -0.07 -0.57 4.32
N VAL A 18 0.83 -1.53 4.60
CA VAL A 18 1.40 -1.73 5.94
C VAL A 18 2.12 -0.47 6.43
N LEU A 19 2.88 0.21 5.57
CA LEU A 19 3.54 1.47 5.93
C LEU A 19 2.54 2.59 6.24
N ALA A 20 1.46 2.73 5.46
CA ALA A 20 0.40 3.69 5.74
C ALA A 20 -0.25 3.44 7.11
N TYR A 21 -0.58 2.18 7.41
CA TYR A 21 -1.11 1.78 8.70
C TYR A 21 -0.10 2.00 9.84
N TYR A 22 1.17 1.70 9.62
CA TYR A 22 2.23 1.94 10.60
C TYR A 22 2.37 3.43 10.94
N LEU A 23 2.40 4.30 9.93
CA LEU A 23 2.48 5.75 10.13
C LEU A 23 1.23 6.32 10.81
N LEU A 24 0.04 5.78 10.49
CA LEU A 24 -1.21 6.12 11.15
C LEU A 24 -1.15 5.75 12.64
N GLN A 25 -0.63 4.57 12.95
CA GLN A 25 -0.52 4.07 14.33
C GLN A 25 0.49 4.84 15.17
N LEU A 26 1.53 5.40 14.54
CA LEU A 26 2.49 6.30 15.18
C LEU A 26 1.98 7.75 15.29
N GLU A 27 0.73 8.02 14.90
CA GLU A 27 0.14 9.36 14.85
C GLU A 27 0.97 10.35 13.99
N ARG A 28 1.75 9.82 13.03
CA ARG A 28 2.56 10.64 12.11
C ARG A 28 1.74 11.17 10.94
N ILE A 29 0.64 10.50 10.61
CA ILE A 29 -0.35 10.92 9.62
C ILE A 29 -1.75 10.71 10.17
N HIS A 30 -2.69 11.55 9.75
CA HIS A 30 -4.10 11.42 10.12
C HIS A 30 -4.88 10.62 9.05
N PRO A 31 -5.94 9.90 9.43
CA PRO A 31 -6.73 9.11 8.49
C PRO A 31 -7.49 9.99 7.48
N ASN A 32 -7.80 11.24 7.83
CA ASN A 32 -8.42 12.21 6.92
C ASN A 32 -7.40 13.02 6.11
N SER A 33 -6.10 12.74 6.24
CA SER A 33 -5.07 13.44 5.49
C SER A 33 -4.98 12.92 4.06
N LEU A 34 -4.71 13.82 3.11
CA LEU A 34 -4.47 13.44 1.71
C LEU A 34 -3.31 12.45 1.59
N GLY A 35 -2.25 12.61 2.39
CA GLY A 35 -1.09 11.73 2.38
C GLY A 35 -1.44 10.28 2.72
N TYR A 36 -2.22 10.04 3.79
CA TYR A 36 -2.70 8.71 4.14
C TYR A 36 -3.54 8.11 2.99
N ASN A 37 -4.50 8.88 2.47
CA ASN A 37 -5.38 8.41 1.41
C ASN A 37 -4.63 8.04 0.13
N VAL A 38 -3.60 8.83 -0.25
CA VAL A 38 -2.79 8.56 -1.45
C VAL A 38 -1.95 7.29 -1.28
N ILE A 39 -1.24 7.13 -0.15
CA ILE A 39 -0.41 5.94 0.09
C ILE A 39 -1.28 4.68 0.16
N ASN A 40 -2.41 4.76 0.88
CA ASN A 40 -3.32 3.63 1.03
C ASN A 40 -4.00 3.25 -0.29
N LEU A 41 -4.43 4.24 -1.10
CA LEU A 41 -5.00 3.99 -2.43
C LEU A 41 -3.98 3.41 -3.40
N ALA A 42 -2.75 3.93 -3.40
CA ALA A 42 -1.68 3.40 -4.24
C ALA A 42 -1.36 1.94 -3.88
N GLY A 43 -1.23 1.63 -2.58
CA GLY A 43 -1.00 0.27 -2.10
C GLY A 43 -2.14 -0.68 -2.48
N ALA A 44 -3.39 -0.27 -2.25
CA ALA A 44 -4.56 -1.05 -2.65
C ALA A 44 -4.65 -1.26 -4.17
N GLY A 45 -4.32 -0.24 -4.97
CA GLY A 45 -4.29 -0.33 -6.43
C GLY A 45 -3.26 -1.34 -6.94
N LEU A 46 -2.05 -1.34 -6.38
CA LEU A 46 -1.02 -2.34 -6.72
C LEU A 46 -1.44 -3.76 -6.32
N LEU A 47 -2.06 -3.93 -5.14
CA LEU A 47 -2.61 -5.20 -4.71
C LEU A 47 -3.68 -5.71 -5.67
N LEU A 48 -4.62 -4.86 -6.06
CA LEU A 48 -5.67 -5.20 -7.03
C LEU A 48 -5.10 -5.60 -8.39
N PHE A 49 -4.02 -4.96 -8.84
CA PHE A 49 -3.35 -5.36 -10.09
C PHE A 49 -2.62 -6.71 -9.97
N SER A 50 -2.21 -7.10 -8.76
CA SER A 50 -1.46 -8.33 -8.52
C SER A 50 -2.32 -9.59 -8.33
N LEU A 51 -3.63 -9.43 -8.11
CA LEU A 51 -4.60 -10.51 -7.88
C LEU A 51 -5.15 -11.06 -9.20
#